data_AF-A0A505DRD9-F1
#
_entry.id   AF-A0A505DRD9-F1
#
_cell.length_a   1.000
_cell.length_b   1.000
_cell.length_c   1.000
_cell.angle_alpha   90.00
_cell.angle_beta   90.00
_cell.angle_gamma   90.00
#
_symmetry.space_group_name_H-M   'P 1'
#
loop_
_entity.id
_entity.type
_entity.pdbx_description
1 polymer ?
#
loop_
_entity_poly.entity_id
_entity_poly.type
_entity_poly.pdbx_seq_one_letter_code
_entity_poly.pdbx_strand_id
1 'polypeptide(L)'
;MGWNSWDCYGTTVTEEEVLANATFMRDHMLAHGWDTVVVDIQWYDPTARAHGYNADAPLVLDDHGRQMPAPNRFPSAANGAGFGPLADRVHQLGLRFGLHIMRGIPRRAVDARLPVAGTDWTADEIADTGSVCPWNSDNYGLNHDHPGAQAYYDAQVAQFARWGVDFIKADDMLFPYHEREISAYARAIARSGRPIELSLSPGTDVSLAHLDHLRETATMWRVCDDLWDRWEDVEAQFARMARWAPWQSERGWADADMLPLGRIGIRAERGDDRVSALSRPEQISLLTLWLISRSPLMMGGDLPTSPPETIELLTNDEALDVLWHSGDNREVLRETDLVLWTARDTDGDARYAAVFSLADRPERVTVPLGSIGARPDDRVRELWTGTDTPHDGHALHADLPAHGAALYRLTPSGPSEPSGPSGAIA
;
A
#
# COMPACT_ATOMS: atom_id res chain seq x y z
N MET A 1 6.04 1.22 4.74
CA MET A 1 4.83 2.05 4.93
C MET A 1 5.09 3.39 4.28
N GLY A 2 4.09 4.10 3.77
CA GLY A 2 4.35 5.33 3.03
C GLY A 2 3.12 6.19 2.72
N TRP A 3 3.28 7.10 1.78
CA TRP A 3 2.26 7.99 1.25
C TRP A 3 2.23 7.90 -0.26
N ASN A 4 1.04 7.99 -0.85
CA ASN A 4 0.83 7.99 -2.28
C ASN A 4 -0.12 9.13 -2.67
N SER A 5 0.18 9.81 -3.78
CA SER A 5 -0.55 11.00 -4.21
C SER A 5 -1.93 10.77 -4.86
N TRP A 6 -2.36 9.52 -5.08
CA TRP A 6 -3.54 9.21 -5.90
C TRP A 6 -4.85 9.71 -5.28
N ASP A 7 -5.16 9.33 -4.03
CA ASP A 7 -6.48 9.62 -3.45
C ASP A 7 -6.69 11.12 -3.21
N CYS A 8 -5.63 11.89 -2.98
CA CYS A 8 -5.71 13.34 -2.79
C CYS A 8 -5.60 14.12 -4.10
N TYR A 9 -4.69 13.77 -5.01
CA TYR A 9 -4.34 14.60 -6.17
C TYR A 9 -4.55 13.92 -7.53
N GLY A 10 -4.94 12.64 -7.55
CA GLY A 10 -5.12 11.87 -8.78
C GLY A 10 -3.87 11.94 -9.65
N THR A 11 -4.06 12.35 -10.91
CA THR A 11 -2.98 12.47 -11.90
C THR A 11 -2.17 13.77 -11.78
N THR A 12 -2.51 14.66 -10.84
CA THR A 12 -2.17 16.11 -10.92
C THR A 12 -1.20 16.62 -9.87
N VAL A 13 -0.63 15.74 -9.03
CA VAL A 13 0.29 16.16 -7.97
C VAL A 13 1.45 17.02 -8.49
N THR A 14 1.89 17.97 -7.68
CA THR A 14 3.01 18.88 -7.97
C THR A 14 4.22 18.61 -7.05
N GLU A 15 5.41 19.08 -7.44
CA GLU A 15 6.62 18.96 -6.62
C GLU A 15 6.47 19.57 -5.22
N GLU A 16 5.80 20.72 -5.12
CA GLU A 16 5.56 21.39 -3.84
C GLU A 16 4.72 20.54 -2.90
N GLU A 17 3.65 19.92 -3.41
CA GLU A 17 2.76 19.05 -2.64
C GLU A 17 3.48 17.77 -2.20
N VAL A 18 4.31 17.18 -3.06
CA VAL A 18 5.15 16.02 -2.70
C VAL A 18 6.09 16.38 -1.55
N LEU A 19 6.78 17.52 -1.65
CA LEU A 19 7.71 17.96 -0.61
C LEU A 19 7.02 18.35 0.70
N ALA A 20 5.81 18.89 0.64
CA ALA A 20 5.00 19.19 1.82
C ALA A 20 4.62 17.90 2.56
N ASN A 21 4.14 16.88 1.83
CA ASN A 21 3.82 15.57 2.38
C ASN A 21 5.05 14.85 2.92
N ALA A 22 6.19 14.90 2.21
CA ALA A 22 7.46 14.34 2.67
C ALA A 22 7.97 15.03 3.95
N THR A 23 7.89 16.36 4.02
CA THR A 23 8.28 17.15 5.20
C THR A 23 7.42 16.76 6.41
N PHE A 24 6.10 16.65 6.21
CA PHE A 24 5.19 16.22 7.26
C PHE A 24 5.50 14.80 7.74
N MET A 25 5.71 13.86 6.81
CA MET A 25 6.04 12.48 7.13
C MET A 25 7.32 12.39 7.96
N ARG A 26 8.39 13.12 7.58
CA ARG A 26 9.63 13.21 8.38
C ARG A 26 9.34 13.68 9.81
N ASP A 27 8.55 14.73 9.97
CA ASP A 27 8.35 15.39 11.27
C ASP A 27 7.44 14.59 12.21
N HIS A 28 6.50 13.81 11.66
CA HIS A 28 5.40 13.24 12.45
C HIS A 28 5.25 11.72 12.33
N MET A 29 5.80 11.09 11.30
CA MET A 29 5.47 9.70 10.97
C MET A 29 6.70 8.80 10.76
N LEU A 30 7.86 9.37 10.41
CA LEU A 30 9.09 8.61 10.17
C LEU A 30 9.55 7.83 11.40
N ALA A 31 9.41 8.40 12.59
CA ALA A 31 9.73 7.71 13.85
C ALA A 31 8.87 6.46 14.09
N HIS A 32 7.72 6.37 13.41
CA HIS A 32 6.76 5.26 13.47
C HIS A 32 6.88 4.30 12.26
N GLY A 33 7.91 4.45 11.43
CA GLY A 33 8.20 3.55 10.30
C GLY A 33 7.58 3.95 8.95
N TRP A 34 6.96 5.13 8.83
CA TRP A 34 6.50 5.68 7.55
C TRP A 34 7.65 6.36 6.82
N ASP A 35 8.16 5.74 5.76
CA ASP A 35 9.41 6.18 5.12
C ASP A 35 9.32 6.41 3.62
N THR A 36 8.23 6.02 2.95
CA THR A 36 8.17 6.00 1.48
C THR A 36 7.21 7.05 0.93
N VAL A 37 7.66 7.90 0.01
CA VAL A 37 6.85 8.94 -0.66
C VAL A 37 6.71 8.61 -2.14
N VAL A 38 5.49 8.31 -2.59
CA VAL A 38 5.22 7.84 -3.96
C VAL A 38 4.46 8.89 -4.78
N VAL A 39 5.04 9.28 -5.91
CA VAL A 39 4.37 10.07 -6.95
C VAL A 39 3.59 9.13 -7.85
N ASP A 40 2.25 9.18 -7.79
CA ASP A 40 1.39 8.30 -8.57
C ASP A 40 1.28 8.74 -10.05
N ILE A 41 0.40 8.08 -10.81
CA ILE A 41 0.34 8.04 -12.26
C ILE A 41 0.35 9.41 -12.96
N GLN A 42 0.82 9.41 -14.21
CA GLN A 42 0.77 10.56 -15.11
C GLN A 42 1.55 11.80 -14.66
N TRP A 43 2.60 11.64 -13.84
CA TRP A 43 3.62 12.67 -13.62
C TRP A 43 4.28 13.21 -14.91
N TYR A 44 4.14 12.44 -16.00
CA TYR A 44 4.61 12.77 -17.34
C TYR A 44 3.56 13.47 -18.23
N ASP A 45 2.31 13.64 -17.80
CA ASP A 45 1.31 14.44 -18.53
C ASP A 45 1.31 15.90 -18.02
N PRO A 46 1.79 16.88 -18.82
CA PRO A 46 1.78 18.30 -18.45
C PRO A 46 0.38 18.91 -18.42
N THR A 47 -0.61 18.22 -18.98
CA THR A 47 -2.02 18.63 -19.07
C THR A 47 -2.94 17.82 -18.16
N ALA A 48 -2.36 17.02 -17.26
CA ALA A 48 -3.10 16.22 -16.29
C ALA A 48 -4.15 17.05 -15.55
N ARG A 49 -5.33 16.46 -15.32
CA ARG A 49 -6.49 17.11 -14.70
C ARG A 49 -7.16 16.17 -13.72
N ALA A 50 -7.97 16.75 -12.83
CA ALA A 50 -8.85 15.97 -11.96
C ALA A 50 -9.87 15.15 -12.77
N HIS A 51 -10.44 14.14 -12.13
CA HIS A 51 -11.48 13.26 -12.69
C HIS A 51 -11.03 12.49 -13.95
N GLY A 52 -9.88 11.81 -13.83
CA GLY A 52 -9.41 10.82 -14.78
C GLY A 52 -8.44 11.33 -15.85
N TYR A 53 -8.32 10.56 -16.92
CA TYR A 53 -7.25 10.70 -17.91
C TYR A 53 -7.65 11.57 -19.11
N ASN A 54 -6.64 12.15 -19.76
CA ASN A 54 -6.79 12.77 -21.08
C ASN A 54 -6.63 11.71 -22.16
N ALA A 55 -7.58 11.62 -23.10
CA ALA A 55 -7.56 10.58 -24.14
C ALA A 55 -6.31 10.64 -25.04
N ASP A 56 -5.81 11.85 -25.32
CA ASP A 56 -4.65 12.11 -26.18
C ASP A 56 -3.57 12.93 -25.45
N ALA A 57 -3.27 12.56 -24.19
CA ALA A 57 -2.26 13.23 -23.37
C ALA A 57 -0.95 13.44 -24.18
N PRO A 58 -0.33 14.64 -24.17
CA PRO A 58 0.84 14.94 -25.00
C PRO A 58 2.10 14.17 -24.59
N LEU A 59 2.18 13.73 -23.32
CA LEU A 59 3.28 13.02 -22.66
C LEU A 59 4.67 13.67 -22.85
N VAL A 60 5.34 14.02 -21.76
CA VAL A 60 6.74 14.44 -21.84
C VAL A 60 7.60 13.18 -21.96
N LEU A 61 8.31 13.04 -23.08
CA LEU A 61 9.21 11.93 -23.38
C LEU A 61 10.63 12.45 -23.62
N ASP A 62 11.63 11.62 -23.36
CA ASP A 62 12.98 11.83 -23.85
C ASP A 62 13.15 11.37 -25.31
N ASP A 63 14.35 11.59 -25.87
CA ASP A 63 14.68 11.22 -27.26
C ASP A 63 14.68 9.70 -27.51
N HIS A 64 14.47 8.88 -26.47
CA HIS A 64 14.39 7.42 -26.52
C HIS A 64 12.99 6.87 -26.19
N GLY A 65 11.98 7.75 -26.13
CA GLY A 65 10.60 7.36 -25.87
C GLY A 65 10.32 6.92 -24.45
N ARG A 66 11.14 7.35 -23.47
CA ARG A 66 10.92 7.10 -22.05
C ARG A 66 10.26 8.32 -21.41
N GLN A 67 9.30 8.09 -20.52
CA GLN A 67 8.57 9.15 -19.84
C GLN A 67 9.50 10.02 -18.97
N MET A 68 9.27 11.33 -19.00
CA MET A 68 9.99 12.35 -18.23
C MET A 68 8.98 13.18 -17.41
N PRO A 69 9.35 13.69 -16.23
CA PRO A 69 8.45 14.51 -15.42
C PRO A 69 8.10 15.81 -16.13
N ALA A 70 6.82 16.17 -16.06
CA ALA A 70 6.30 17.38 -16.65
C ALA A 70 6.85 18.62 -15.91
N PRO A 71 7.72 19.46 -16.53
CA PRO A 71 8.42 20.52 -15.79
C PRO A 71 7.52 21.64 -15.26
N ASN A 72 6.30 21.78 -15.78
CA ASN A 72 5.30 22.71 -15.23
C ASN A 72 4.76 22.27 -13.85
N ARG A 73 4.81 20.96 -13.56
CA ARG A 73 4.42 20.37 -12.26
C ARG A 73 5.62 20.04 -11.38
N PHE A 74 6.74 19.70 -12.02
CA PHE A 74 8.01 19.37 -11.38
C PHE A 74 9.13 20.27 -11.91
N PRO A 75 9.21 21.55 -11.47
CA PRO A 75 10.19 22.51 -11.99
C PRO A 75 11.64 22.04 -11.85
N SER A 76 11.96 21.24 -10.82
CA SER A 76 13.30 20.69 -10.65
C SER A 76 13.72 19.67 -11.72
N ALA A 77 12.76 19.11 -12.47
CA ALA A 77 13.01 18.18 -13.56
C ALA A 77 13.45 18.87 -14.88
N ALA A 78 13.45 20.20 -14.92
CA ALA A 78 13.86 20.98 -16.08
C ALA A 78 15.25 20.58 -16.60
N ASN A 79 15.50 20.83 -17.89
CA ASN A 79 16.77 20.53 -18.57
C ASN A 79 17.18 19.04 -18.52
N GLY A 80 16.20 18.13 -18.46
CA GLY A 80 16.45 16.68 -18.49
C GLY A 80 16.91 16.09 -17.15
N ALA A 81 16.82 16.84 -16.05
CA ALA A 81 17.20 16.33 -14.73
C ALA A 81 16.30 15.19 -14.24
N GLY A 82 15.04 15.15 -14.73
CA GLY A 82 14.06 14.15 -14.31
C GLY A 82 13.77 14.23 -12.82
N PHE A 83 13.51 13.10 -12.17
CA PHE A 83 13.21 13.11 -10.73
C PHE A 83 14.42 13.15 -9.81
N GLY A 84 15.66 13.13 -10.33
CA GLY A 84 16.87 13.14 -9.51
C GLY A 84 16.87 14.21 -8.40
N PRO A 85 16.64 15.49 -8.73
CA PRO A 85 16.59 16.54 -7.71
C PRO A 85 15.47 16.39 -6.67
N LEU A 86 14.29 15.89 -7.07
CA LEU A 86 13.20 15.65 -6.12
C LEU A 86 13.52 14.46 -5.20
N ALA A 87 14.01 13.36 -5.75
CA ALA A 87 14.42 12.20 -4.98
C ALA A 87 15.54 12.54 -3.98
N ASP A 88 16.56 13.31 -4.40
CA ASP A 88 17.62 13.79 -3.51
C ASP A 88 17.06 14.60 -2.33
N ARG A 89 16.05 15.46 -2.57
CA ARG A 89 15.39 16.22 -1.50
C ARG A 89 14.61 15.31 -0.57
N VAL A 90 13.93 14.29 -1.08
CA VAL A 90 13.23 13.28 -0.26
C VAL A 90 14.23 12.47 0.58
N HIS A 91 15.35 12.04 -0.01
CA HIS A 91 16.41 11.32 0.69
C HIS A 91 17.08 12.17 1.78
N GLN A 92 17.26 13.47 1.57
CA GLN A 92 17.76 14.41 2.60
C GLN A 92 16.83 14.53 3.82
N LEU A 93 15.55 14.16 3.67
CA LEU A 93 14.60 14.06 4.79
C LEU A 93 14.70 12.72 5.53
N GLY A 94 15.57 11.81 5.09
CA GLY A 94 15.65 10.44 5.63
C GLY A 94 14.56 9.51 5.09
N LEU A 95 13.87 9.90 4.01
CA LEU A 95 12.77 9.15 3.39
C LEU A 95 13.24 8.48 2.09
N ARG A 96 12.41 7.59 1.55
CA ARG A 96 12.56 6.86 0.30
C ARG A 96 11.63 7.47 -0.75
N PHE A 97 12.08 7.51 -2.01
CA PHE A 97 11.31 8.09 -3.10
C PHE A 97 10.76 7.01 -4.03
N GLY A 98 9.47 7.09 -4.36
CA GLY A 98 8.81 6.18 -5.28
C GLY A 98 8.08 6.89 -6.42
N LEU A 99 7.84 6.15 -7.50
CA LEU A 99 7.01 6.62 -8.62
C LEU A 99 6.12 5.51 -9.17
N HIS A 100 5.06 5.92 -9.87
CA HIS A 100 4.18 5.05 -10.63
C HIS A 100 4.64 4.93 -12.10
N ILE A 101 4.41 3.77 -12.71
CA ILE A 101 4.48 3.59 -14.17
C ILE A 101 3.26 2.84 -14.70
N MET A 102 2.90 3.14 -15.93
CA MET A 102 2.05 2.27 -16.75
C MET A 102 2.89 1.22 -17.46
N ARG A 103 2.40 -0.02 -17.52
CA ARG A 103 3.01 -1.10 -18.30
C ARG A 103 3.31 -0.66 -19.74
N GLY A 104 4.42 -1.14 -20.28
CA GLY A 104 4.73 -1.07 -21.70
C GLY A 104 5.43 0.22 -22.13
N ILE A 105 5.12 0.68 -23.34
CA ILE A 105 5.81 1.75 -24.07
C ILE A 105 4.81 2.82 -24.57
N PRO A 106 5.13 4.13 -24.51
CA PRO A 106 4.22 5.17 -24.97
C PRO A 106 3.77 5.00 -26.42
N ARG A 107 2.46 5.12 -26.68
CA ARG A 107 1.93 5.09 -28.05
C ARG A 107 2.55 6.17 -28.93
N ARG A 108 2.80 7.35 -28.35
CA ARG A 108 3.50 8.44 -29.04
C ARG A 108 4.94 8.12 -29.43
N ALA A 109 5.65 7.31 -28.64
CA ALA A 109 7.00 6.86 -28.99
C ALA A 109 6.96 5.90 -30.18
N VAL A 110 5.96 5.00 -30.19
CA VAL A 110 5.67 4.07 -31.29
C VAL A 110 5.34 4.82 -32.57
N ASP A 111 4.39 5.76 -32.54
CA ASP A 111 3.99 6.55 -33.70
C ASP A 111 5.15 7.37 -34.29
N ALA A 112 6.00 7.91 -33.43
CA ALA A 112 7.18 8.69 -33.82
C ALA A 112 8.41 7.83 -34.16
N ARG A 113 8.34 6.50 -33.99
CA ARG A 113 9.44 5.56 -34.21
C ARG A 113 10.71 5.94 -33.44
N LEU A 114 10.56 6.36 -32.19
CA LEU A 114 11.70 6.80 -31.38
C LEU A 114 12.69 5.66 -31.14
N PRO A 115 14.01 5.94 -31.10
CA PRO A 115 15.04 4.92 -30.94
C PRO A 115 15.03 4.29 -29.54
N VAL A 116 15.16 2.97 -29.47
CA VAL A 116 15.29 2.25 -28.19
C VAL A 116 16.74 2.32 -27.73
N ALA A 117 16.96 2.96 -26.58
CA ALA A 117 18.29 3.22 -26.04
C ALA A 117 19.17 1.96 -25.98
N GLY A 118 20.41 2.07 -26.49
CA GLY A 118 21.39 0.97 -26.49
C GLY A 118 21.17 -0.07 -27.58
N THR A 119 20.31 0.18 -28.56
CA THR A 119 20.00 -0.75 -29.65
C THR A 119 19.86 -0.02 -30.99
N ASP A 120 19.80 -0.78 -32.09
CA ASP A 120 19.51 -0.24 -33.43
C ASP A 120 18.00 -0.26 -33.76
N TRP A 121 17.14 -0.58 -32.78
CA TRP A 121 15.69 -0.74 -32.97
C TRP A 121 14.91 0.53 -32.64
N THR A 122 13.69 0.63 -33.18
CA THR A 122 12.73 1.70 -32.88
C THR A 122 11.53 1.18 -32.08
N ALA A 123 10.85 2.10 -31.40
CA ALA A 123 9.70 1.79 -30.55
C ALA A 123 8.60 0.98 -31.26
N ASP A 124 8.35 1.25 -32.55
CA ASP A 124 7.36 0.53 -33.36
C ASP A 124 7.74 -0.92 -33.67
N GLU A 125 9.04 -1.27 -33.62
CA GLU A 125 9.49 -2.64 -33.85
C GLU A 125 9.32 -3.53 -32.61
N ILE A 126 9.24 -2.91 -31.43
CA ILE A 126 9.22 -3.62 -30.14
C ILE A 126 7.87 -3.57 -29.42
N ALA A 127 6.91 -2.82 -29.94
CA ALA A 127 5.57 -2.70 -29.36
C ALA A 127 4.65 -3.85 -29.78
N ASP A 128 3.80 -4.29 -28.86
CA ASP A 128 2.62 -5.09 -29.16
C ASP A 128 1.40 -4.16 -29.19
N THR A 129 1.04 -3.69 -30.38
CA THR A 129 -0.08 -2.75 -30.57
C THR A 129 -1.46 -3.38 -30.33
N GLY A 130 -1.54 -4.71 -30.20
CA GLY A 130 -2.74 -5.43 -29.77
C GLY A 130 -2.89 -5.49 -28.26
N SER A 131 -1.82 -5.21 -27.50
CA SER A 131 -1.81 -5.18 -26.04
C SER A 131 -2.04 -3.76 -25.54
N VAL A 132 -3.20 -3.51 -24.93
CA VAL A 132 -3.61 -2.18 -24.46
C VAL A 132 -4.19 -2.25 -23.05
N CYS A 133 -4.03 -1.16 -22.31
CA CYS A 133 -4.77 -0.92 -21.07
C CYS A 133 -6.22 -0.50 -21.41
N PRO A 134 -7.25 -1.08 -20.77
CA PRO A 134 -8.65 -0.75 -21.06
C PRO A 134 -9.11 0.59 -20.46
N TRP A 135 -8.37 1.16 -19.50
CA TRP A 135 -8.75 2.37 -18.77
C TRP A 135 -7.80 3.56 -18.95
N ASN A 136 -6.64 3.35 -19.59
CA ASN A 136 -5.66 4.40 -19.90
C ASN A 136 -5.06 4.20 -21.31
N SER A 137 -4.88 5.28 -22.06
CA SER A 137 -4.46 5.28 -23.47
C SER A 137 -2.97 5.60 -23.69
N ASP A 138 -2.18 5.76 -22.64
CA ASP A 138 -0.81 6.29 -22.74
C ASP A 138 0.13 5.31 -23.46
N ASN A 139 -0.01 4.01 -23.19
CA ASN A 139 0.93 2.97 -23.62
C ASN A 139 0.30 1.86 -24.49
N TYR A 140 1.16 1.17 -25.24
CA TYR A 140 0.99 -0.20 -25.72
C TYR A 140 1.82 -1.15 -24.86
N GLY A 141 1.47 -2.44 -24.84
CA GLY A 141 2.34 -3.48 -24.30
C GLY A 141 3.62 -3.66 -25.13
N LEU A 142 4.58 -4.41 -24.59
CA LEU A 142 5.82 -4.75 -25.29
C LEU A 142 5.74 -6.16 -25.91
N ASN A 143 6.26 -6.29 -27.13
CA ASN A 143 6.45 -7.58 -27.78
C ASN A 143 7.68 -8.30 -27.20
N HIS A 144 7.45 -9.12 -26.18
CA HIS A 144 8.50 -9.88 -25.49
C HIS A 144 9.16 -10.97 -26.32
N ASP A 145 8.73 -11.23 -27.56
CA ASP A 145 9.45 -12.08 -28.52
C ASP A 145 10.57 -11.31 -29.25
N HIS A 146 10.55 -9.98 -29.17
CA HIS A 146 11.58 -9.11 -29.71
C HIS A 146 12.61 -8.73 -28.63
N PRO A 147 13.93 -8.94 -28.83
CA PRO A 147 14.95 -8.67 -27.81
C PRO A 147 14.99 -7.19 -27.35
N GLY A 148 14.56 -6.26 -28.20
CA GLY A 148 14.43 -4.84 -27.85
C GLY A 148 13.41 -4.53 -26.76
N ALA A 149 12.43 -5.39 -26.50
CA ALA A 149 11.47 -5.21 -25.40
C ALA A 149 12.17 -5.17 -24.03
N GLN A 150 13.06 -6.13 -23.76
CA GLN A 150 13.83 -6.12 -22.51
C GLN A 150 14.80 -4.94 -22.45
N ALA A 151 15.41 -4.56 -23.58
CA ALA A 151 16.32 -3.41 -23.63
C ALA A 151 15.62 -2.09 -23.25
N TYR A 152 14.36 -1.92 -23.67
CA TYR A 152 13.56 -0.76 -23.29
C TYR A 152 13.32 -0.68 -21.77
N TYR A 153 12.87 -1.77 -21.14
CA TYR A 153 12.70 -1.80 -19.68
C TYR A 153 14.03 -1.64 -18.92
N ASP A 154 15.11 -2.29 -19.37
CA ASP A 154 16.43 -2.12 -18.77
C ASP A 154 16.86 -0.64 -18.80
N ALA A 155 16.61 0.07 -19.92
CA ALA A 155 16.92 1.49 -20.06
C ALA A 155 16.02 2.40 -19.23
N GLN A 156 14.73 2.10 -19.12
CA GLN A 156 13.77 2.86 -18.31
C GLN A 156 14.09 2.71 -16.81
N VAL A 157 14.31 1.49 -16.33
CA VAL A 157 14.65 1.27 -14.92
C VAL A 157 16.05 1.80 -14.59
N ALA A 158 17.02 1.72 -15.50
CA ALA A 158 18.32 2.37 -15.31
C ALA A 158 18.21 3.90 -15.18
N GLN A 159 17.23 4.53 -15.84
CA GLN A 159 16.93 5.95 -15.67
C GLN A 159 16.36 6.23 -14.27
N PHE A 160 15.41 5.42 -13.80
CA PHE A 160 14.87 5.55 -12.45
C PHE A 160 15.93 5.32 -11.37
N ALA A 161 16.83 4.36 -11.58
CA ALA A 161 17.96 4.13 -10.69
C ALA A 161 18.91 5.33 -10.62
N ARG A 162 19.18 6.00 -11.77
CA ARG A 162 19.98 7.24 -11.79
C ARG A 162 19.30 8.41 -11.08
N TRP A 163 17.96 8.45 -11.09
CA TRP A 163 17.21 9.44 -10.32
C TRP A 163 17.13 9.11 -8.84
N GLY A 164 17.59 7.94 -8.38
CA GLY A 164 17.50 7.57 -6.98
C GLY A 164 16.14 7.01 -6.55
N VAL A 165 15.32 6.48 -7.47
CA VAL A 165 14.04 5.84 -7.11
C VAL A 165 14.28 4.58 -6.26
N ASP A 166 13.54 4.42 -5.16
CA ASP A 166 13.60 3.27 -4.23
C ASP A 166 12.39 2.34 -4.33
N PHE A 167 11.32 2.80 -4.98
CA PHE A 167 10.03 2.12 -5.05
C PHE A 167 9.34 2.41 -6.39
N ILE A 168 8.85 1.37 -7.07
CA ILE A 168 8.05 1.51 -8.29
C ILE A 168 6.69 0.83 -8.08
N LYS A 169 5.61 1.57 -8.32
CA LYS A 169 4.26 1.02 -8.51
C LYS A 169 4.00 0.83 -10.00
N ALA A 170 3.94 -0.40 -10.47
CA ALA A 170 3.72 -0.76 -11.86
C ALA A 170 2.28 -1.21 -12.10
N ASP A 171 1.57 -0.44 -12.92
CA ASP A 171 0.14 -0.57 -13.16
C ASP A 171 -0.17 -1.17 -14.53
N ASP A 172 -1.41 -1.60 -14.73
CA ASP A 172 -1.82 -2.43 -15.87
C ASP A 172 -0.99 -3.73 -15.97
N MET A 173 -0.57 -4.29 -14.83
CA MET A 173 0.24 -5.51 -14.74
C MET A 173 -0.57 -6.74 -14.33
N LEU A 174 -1.53 -6.57 -13.43
CA LEU A 174 -2.23 -7.67 -12.77
C LEU A 174 -3.62 -7.99 -13.37
N PHE A 175 -4.23 -7.06 -14.12
CA PHE A 175 -5.51 -7.28 -14.77
C PHE A 175 -5.56 -6.76 -16.22
N PRO A 176 -5.54 -7.66 -17.23
CA PRO A 176 -5.29 -9.10 -17.10
C PRO A 176 -3.86 -9.39 -16.59
N TYR A 177 -3.60 -10.60 -16.10
CA TYR A 177 -2.29 -10.94 -15.54
C TYR A 177 -1.19 -11.02 -16.62
N HIS A 178 -0.32 -10.01 -16.66
CA HIS A 178 0.73 -9.87 -17.67
C HIS A 178 2.07 -10.49 -17.22
N GLU A 179 2.10 -11.82 -17.08
CA GLU A 179 3.25 -12.58 -16.54
C GLU A 179 4.60 -12.20 -17.16
N ARG A 180 4.68 -12.12 -18.51
CA ARG A 180 5.92 -11.79 -19.23
C ARG A 180 6.40 -10.36 -18.95
N GLU A 181 5.47 -9.41 -18.82
CA GLU A 181 5.78 -8.01 -18.54
C GLU A 181 6.32 -7.86 -17.12
N ILE A 182 5.65 -8.49 -16.14
CA ILE A 182 6.09 -8.54 -14.74
C ILE A 182 7.50 -9.12 -14.62
N SER A 183 7.74 -10.29 -15.22
CA SER A 183 9.04 -10.95 -15.23
C SER A 183 10.15 -10.11 -15.89
N ALA A 184 9.83 -9.42 -17.00
CA ALA A 184 10.79 -8.56 -17.69
C ALA A 184 11.13 -7.31 -16.87
N TYR A 185 10.13 -6.72 -16.20
CA TYR A 185 10.30 -5.54 -15.37
C TYR A 185 11.11 -5.84 -14.10
N ALA A 186 10.80 -6.94 -13.42
CA ALA A 186 11.58 -7.43 -12.28
C ALA A 186 13.06 -7.69 -12.66
N ARG A 187 13.30 -8.24 -13.86
CA ARG A 187 14.64 -8.43 -14.39
C ARG A 187 15.37 -7.11 -14.65
N ALA A 188 14.67 -6.10 -15.15
CA ALA A 188 15.23 -4.77 -15.36
C ALA A 188 15.63 -4.11 -14.03
N ILE A 189 14.80 -4.26 -12.98
CA ILE A 189 15.15 -3.84 -11.61
C ILE A 189 16.41 -4.54 -11.12
N ALA A 190 16.49 -5.87 -11.22
CA ALA A 190 17.67 -6.63 -10.81
C ALA A 190 18.95 -6.21 -11.55
N ARG A 191 18.84 -5.81 -12.83
CA ARG A 191 19.96 -5.33 -13.66
C ARG A 191 20.37 -3.89 -13.39
N SER A 192 19.50 -3.08 -12.78
CA SER A 192 19.75 -1.65 -12.55
C SER A 192 20.89 -1.38 -11.56
N GLY A 193 21.19 -2.36 -10.69
CA GLY A 193 22.19 -2.22 -9.63
C GLY A 193 21.73 -1.39 -8.43
N ARG A 194 20.47 -0.91 -8.41
CA ARG A 194 19.85 -0.22 -7.29
C ARG A 194 18.76 -1.10 -6.66
N PRO A 195 18.70 -1.23 -5.33
CA PRO A 195 17.54 -1.83 -4.66
C PRO A 195 16.30 -0.99 -4.91
N ILE A 196 15.32 -1.55 -5.62
CA ILE A 196 14.04 -0.91 -5.91
C ILE A 196 12.95 -1.91 -5.56
N GLU A 197 12.04 -1.53 -4.66
CA GLU A 197 10.86 -2.33 -4.37
C GLU A 197 9.85 -2.23 -5.52
N LEU A 198 9.20 -3.34 -5.85
CA LEU A 198 8.20 -3.40 -6.91
C LEU A 198 6.81 -3.69 -6.31
N SER A 199 5.89 -2.75 -6.49
CA SER A 199 4.47 -2.90 -6.26
C SER A 199 3.75 -3.11 -7.59
N LEU A 200 2.82 -4.07 -7.65
CA LEU A 200 2.03 -4.39 -8.85
C LEU A 200 0.56 -4.00 -8.70
N SER A 201 -0.03 -3.43 -9.76
CA SER A 201 -1.39 -2.90 -9.81
C SER A 201 -2.05 -3.15 -11.20
N PRO A 202 -3.39 -3.08 -11.33
CA PRO A 202 -4.41 -3.13 -10.29
C PRO A 202 -4.87 -4.57 -10.05
N GLY A 203 -5.40 -4.88 -8.87
CA GLY A 203 -5.72 -6.26 -8.48
C GLY A 203 -7.16 -6.68 -8.75
N THR A 204 -7.54 -7.08 -9.96
CA THR A 204 -8.89 -7.68 -10.18
C THR A 204 -8.78 -9.20 -10.31
N ASP A 205 -9.48 -9.94 -9.44
CA ASP A 205 -9.50 -11.42 -9.42
C ASP A 205 -8.13 -12.11 -9.34
N VAL A 206 -7.14 -11.47 -8.68
CA VAL A 206 -5.80 -12.04 -8.52
C VAL A 206 -5.86 -13.38 -7.78
N SER A 207 -5.35 -14.42 -8.45
CA SER A 207 -5.40 -15.81 -8.02
C SER A 207 -4.11 -16.22 -7.31
N LEU A 208 -4.24 -17.04 -6.25
CA LEU A 208 -3.12 -17.71 -5.59
C LEU A 208 -2.33 -18.64 -6.51
N ALA A 209 -2.88 -19.00 -7.68
CA ALA A 209 -2.14 -19.74 -8.71
C ALA A 209 -0.87 -19.00 -9.19
N HIS A 210 -0.81 -17.67 -9.02
CA HIS A 210 0.34 -16.85 -9.38
C HIS A 210 1.27 -16.56 -8.19
N LEU A 211 1.01 -17.10 -6.99
CA LEU A 211 1.71 -16.73 -5.76
C LEU A 211 3.24 -16.90 -5.86
N ASP A 212 3.72 -18.00 -6.44
CA ASP A 212 5.17 -18.22 -6.57
C ASP A 212 5.81 -17.21 -7.52
N HIS A 213 5.18 -16.96 -8.68
CA HIS A 213 5.67 -15.95 -9.63
C HIS A 213 5.67 -14.55 -9.00
N LEU A 214 4.62 -14.19 -8.25
CA LEU A 214 4.53 -12.91 -7.55
C LEU A 214 5.66 -12.75 -6.52
N ARG A 215 5.94 -13.78 -5.72
CA ARG A 215 7.03 -13.79 -4.73
C ARG A 215 8.42 -13.72 -5.35
N GLU A 216 8.57 -14.20 -6.58
CA GLU A 216 9.83 -14.16 -7.32
C GLU A 216 10.07 -12.82 -7.99
N THR A 217 9.01 -12.03 -8.23
CA THR A 217 9.09 -10.85 -9.10
C THR A 217 8.76 -9.53 -8.43
N ALA A 218 7.98 -9.52 -7.33
CA ALA A 218 7.50 -8.29 -6.71
C ALA A 218 7.62 -8.29 -5.19
N THR A 219 7.77 -7.10 -4.63
CA THR A 219 7.72 -6.86 -3.18
C THR A 219 6.28 -6.89 -2.68
N MET A 220 5.34 -6.37 -3.47
CA MET A 220 3.91 -6.36 -3.12
C MET A 220 3.02 -6.36 -4.37
N TRP A 221 1.77 -6.78 -4.21
CA TRP A 221 0.80 -6.86 -5.32
C TRP A 221 -0.62 -6.62 -4.83
N ARG A 222 -1.34 -5.72 -5.53
CA ARG A 222 -2.74 -5.43 -5.26
C ARG A 222 -3.60 -6.69 -5.37
N VAL A 223 -4.53 -6.88 -4.45
CA VAL A 223 -5.52 -7.99 -4.46
C VAL A 223 -6.95 -7.51 -4.71
N CYS A 224 -7.12 -6.21 -4.92
CA CYS A 224 -8.37 -5.54 -5.24
C CYS A 224 -8.20 -4.48 -6.35
N ASP A 225 -9.32 -4.16 -7.00
CA ASP A 225 -9.48 -2.92 -7.74
C ASP A 225 -9.41 -1.73 -6.76
N ASP A 226 -9.36 -0.50 -7.27
CA ASP A 226 -9.13 0.71 -6.48
C ASP A 226 -10.11 0.82 -5.31
N LEU A 227 -9.55 0.89 -4.09
CA LEU A 227 -10.29 1.06 -2.85
C LEU A 227 -10.52 2.56 -2.57
N TRP A 228 -11.75 2.91 -2.21
CA TRP A 228 -12.14 4.26 -1.81
C TRP A 228 -12.81 4.27 -0.43
N ASP A 229 -13.14 5.47 0.05
CA ASP A 229 -13.75 5.76 1.35
C ASP A 229 -15.23 5.35 1.46
N ARG A 230 -15.57 4.15 1.01
CA ARG A 230 -16.91 3.56 1.10
C ARG A 230 -16.85 2.27 1.91
N TRP A 231 -17.78 2.08 2.84
CA TRP A 231 -17.81 0.88 3.66
C TRP A 231 -17.82 -0.41 2.82
N GLU A 232 -18.57 -0.43 1.71
CA GLU A 232 -18.63 -1.58 0.80
C GLU A 232 -17.26 -1.97 0.24
N ASP A 233 -16.39 -0.99 -0.03
CA ASP A 233 -15.02 -1.26 -0.51
C ASP A 233 -14.15 -1.85 0.60
N VAL A 234 -14.31 -1.36 1.84
CA VAL A 234 -13.63 -1.87 3.05
C VAL A 234 -14.11 -3.28 3.40
N GLU A 235 -15.42 -3.51 3.43
CA GLU A 235 -16.04 -4.80 3.74
C GLU A 235 -15.58 -5.88 2.75
N ALA A 236 -15.50 -5.54 1.46
CA ALA A 236 -15.03 -6.45 0.42
C ALA A 236 -13.58 -6.93 0.66
N GLN A 237 -12.75 -6.16 1.38
CA GLN A 237 -11.38 -6.58 1.71
C GLN A 237 -11.33 -7.72 2.71
N PHE A 238 -12.32 -7.90 3.58
CA PHE A 238 -12.24 -8.98 4.58
C PHE A 238 -12.10 -10.35 3.92
N ALA A 239 -12.88 -10.65 2.88
CA ALA A 239 -12.78 -11.92 2.17
C ALA A 239 -11.48 -12.05 1.35
N ARG A 240 -11.01 -10.94 0.77
CA ARG A 240 -9.73 -10.91 0.02
C ARG A 240 -8.56 -11.15 0.96
N MET A 241 -8.49 -10.43 2.07
CA MET A 241 -7.42 -10.58 3.04
C MET A 241 -7.48 -11.91 3.77
N ALA A 242 -8.66 -12.48 4.06
CA ALA A 242 -8.74 -13.83 4.62
C ALA A 242 -8.07 -14.88 3.71
N ARG A 243 -8.18 -14.71 2.39
CA ARG A 243 -7.50 -15.56 1.39
C ARG A 243 -5.98 -15.34 1.35
N TRP A 244 -5.52 -14.11 1.52
CA TRP A 244 -4.12 -13.72 1.28
C TRP A 244 -3.24 -13.63 2.53
N ALA A 245 -3.80 -13.30 3.69
CA ALA A 245 -3.07 -13.12 4.95
C ALA A 245 -2.18 -14.31 5.35
N PRO A 246 -2.60 -15.58 5.16
CA PRO A 246 -1.74 -16.74 5.46
C PRO A 246 -0.46 -16.81 4.62
N TRP A 247 -0.35 -16.02 3.55
CA TRP A 247 0.77 -16.03 2.60
C TRP A 247 1.70 -14.82 2.75
N GLN A 248 1.39 -13.88 3.63
CA GLN A 248 2.20 -12.70 3.91
C GLN A 248 3.55 -13.10 4.52
N SER A 249 4.64 -12.61 3.94
CA SER A 249 5.99 -12.90 4.42
C SER A 249 7.02 -11.96 3.80
N GLU A 250 8.26 -12.07 4.22
CA GLU A 250 9.40 -11.38 3.58
C GLU A 250 9.56 -11.70 2.08
N ARG A 251 8.92 -12.77 1.57
CA ARG A 251 8.89 -13.09 0.14
C ARG A 251 7.91 -12.23 -0.65
N GLY A 252 7.12 -11.39 0.00
CA GLY A 252 6.22 -10.43 -0.64
C GLY A 252 4.86 -10.32 0.04
N TRP A 253 4.20 -9.21 -0.24
CA TRP A 253 3.01 -8.78 0.47
C TRP A 253 1.79 -8.61 -0.44
N ALA A 254 0.70 -9.29 -0.13
CA ALA A 254 -0.60 -8.98 -0.70
C ALA A 254 -1.07 -7.61 -0.19
N ASP A 255 -1.47 -6.76 -1.13
CA ASP A 255 -1.79 -5.36 -0.92
C ASP A 255 -3.29 -5.09 -1.06
N ALA A 256 -3.91 -4.68 0.06
CA ALA A 256 -5.32 -4.31 0.15
C ALA A 256 -5.61 -2.89 -0.38
N ASP A 257 -4.59 -2.25 -0.99
CA ASP A 257 -4.58 -0.90 -1.54
C ASP A 257 -4.37 0.19 -0.49
N MET A 258 -4.27 1.43 -0.99
CA MET A 258 -4.05 2.65 -0.23
C MET A 258 -5.15 2.90 0.80
N LEU A 259 -4.82 3.73 1.80
CA LEU A 259 -5.71 4.12 2.88
C LEU A 259 -6.40 5.45 2.50
N PRO A 260 -7.70 5.45 2.15
CA PRO A 260 -8.44 6.64 1.74
C PRO A 260 -8.89 7.43 2.98
N LEU A 261 -7.91 7.77 3.82
CA LEU A 261 -8.05 8.46 5.09
C LEU A 261 -7.62 9.92 4.98
N GLY A 262 -8.03 10.74 5.94
CA GLY A 262 -7.63 12.15 5.98
C GLY A 262 -8.34 12.97 4.90
N ARG A 263 -7.67 14.01 4.38
CA ARG A 263 -8.24 14.84 3.31
C ARG A 263 -7.86 14.29 1.94
N ILE A 264 -8.86 13.84 1.19
CA ILE A 264 -8.77 13.22 -0.13
C ILE A 264 -9.64 13.99 -1.14
N GLY A 265 -9.59 13.63 -2.42
CA GLY A 265 -10.48 14.20 -3.42
C GLY A 265 -10.14 15.62 -3.87
N ILE A 266 -9.03 16.22 -3.40
CA ILE A 266 -8.64 17.61 -3.74
C ILE A 266 -8.63 17.79 -5.26
N ARG A 267 -8.00 16.85 -5.97
CA ARG A 267 -7.99 16.74 -7.45
C ARG A 267 -7.94 15.28 -7.92
N ALA A 268 -8.66 14.40 -7.22
CA ALA A 268 -8.58 12.96 -7.42
C ALA A 268 -9.31 12.46 -8.68
N GLU A 269 -9.20 11.17 -8.95
CA GLU A 269 -10.01 10.51 -9.98
C GLU A 269 -11.50 10.47 -9.59
N ARG A 270 -11.80 10.18 -8.31
CA ARG A 270 -13.17 9.97 -7.82
C ARG A 270 -13.57 10.94 -6.71
N GLY A 271 -14.74 11.55 -6.89
CA GLY A 271 -15.33 12.50 -5.95
C GLY A 271 -14.61 13.85 -5.93
N ASP A 272 -15.06 14.72 -5.03
CA ASP A 272 -14.55 16.07 -4.79
C ASP A 272 -13.82 16.17 -3.44
N ASP A 273 -13.18 17.31 -3.19
CA ASP A 273 -12.42 17.62 -1.97
C ASP A 273 -13.24 17.37 -0.70
N ARG A 274 -12.74 16.47 0.15
CA ARG A 274 -13.40 16.05 1.38
C ARG A 274 -12.40 15.49 2.39
N VAL A 275 -12.82 15.47 3.65
CA VAL A 275 -12.28 14.48 4.59
C VAL A 275 -12.96 13.13 4.27
N SER A 276 -12.22 12.03 4.38
CA SER A 276 -12.69 10.65 4.19
C SER A 276 -14.12 10.47 4.71
N ALA A 277 -14.97 9.88 3.88
CA ALA A 277 -16.36 9.58 4.22
C ALA A 277 -16.52 8.41 5.20
N LEU A 278 -15.43 7.67 5.49
CA LEU A 278 -15.41 6.65 6.52
C LEU A 278 -15.57 7.30 7.90
N SER A 279 -16.56 6.83 8.65
CA SER A 279 -16.73 7.16 10.06
C SER A 279 -15.54 6.67 10.89
N ARG A 280 -15.33 7.24 12.08
CA ARG A 280 -14.22 6.84 12.96
C ARG A 280 -14.19 5.32 13.25
N PRO A 281 -15.33 4.64 13.54
CA PRO A 281 -15.38 3.18 13.61
C PRO A 281 -14.86 2.47 12.36
N GLU A 282 -15.27 2.91 11.17
CA GLU A 282 -14.86 2.29 9.91
C GLU A 282 -13.38 2.52 9.61
N GLN A 283 -12.82 3.69 9.97
CA GLN A 283 -11.37 3.95 9.89
C GLN A 283 -10.58 3.00 10.80
N ILE A 284 -11.07 2.76 12.02
CA ILE A 284 -10.47 1.80 12.96
C ILE A 284 -10.58 0.37 12.41
N SER A 285 -11.72 -0.01 11.81
CA SER A 285 -11.90 -1.32 11.18
C SER A 285 -10.98 -1.52 9.97
N LEU A 286 -10.85 -0.52 9.10
CA LEU A 286 -9.90 -0.48 7.99
C LEU A 286 -8.48 -0.73 8.51
N LEU A 287 -7.99 0.11 9.42
CA LEU A 287 -6.63 -0.02 9.94
C LEU A 287 -6.42 -1.34 10.67
N THR A 288 -7.37 -1.77 11.50
CA THR A 288 -7.28 -3.05 12.21
C THR A 288 -7.14 -4.22 11.23
N LEU A 289 -7.93 -4.24 10.14
CA LEU A 289 -7.82 -5.27 9.12
C LEU A 289 -6.46 -5.21 8.42
N TRP A 290 -5.99 -4.04 8.00
CA TRP A 290 -4.69 -3.90 7.32
C TRP A 290 -3.54 -4.37 8.20
N LEU A 291 -3.55 -4.00 9.49
CA LEU A 291 -2.53 -4.38 10.47
C LEU A 291 -2.53 -5.89 10.73
N ILE A 292 -3.69 -6.47 11.11
CA ILE A 292 -3.78 -7.89 11.45
C ILE A 292 -3.62 -8.80 10.23
N SER A 293 -3.89 -8.31 9.02
CA SER A 293 -3.66 -9.05 7.77
C SER A 293 -2.33 -8.73 7.10
N ARG A 294 -1.52 -7.85 7.71
CA ARG A 294 -0.19 -7.42 7.26
C ARG A 294 -0.15 -6.83 5.84
N SER A 295 -1.17 -6.07 5.46
CA SER A 295 -1.15 -5.29 4.21
C SER A 295 -0.11 -4.16 4.30
N PRO A 296 0.57 -3.80 3.20
CA PRO A 296 1.26 -2.53 3.10
C PRO A 296 0.34 -1.37 3.51
N LEU A 297 0.90 -0.37 4.19
CA LEU A 297 0.19 0.86 4.55
C LEU A 297 0.71 2.00 3.67
N MET A 298 -0.16 2.52 2.81
CA MET A 298 0.09 3.70 1.98
C MET A 298 -1.02 4.71 2.22
N MET A 299 -0.72 5.83 2.88
CA MET A 299 -1.67 6.90 3.14
C MET A 299 -2.01 7.63 1.83
N GLY A 300 -3.29 7.75 1.49
CA GLY A 300 -3.77 8.43 0.29
C GLY A 300 -4.15 9.91 0.49
N GLY A 301 -4.44 10.32 1.72
CA GLY A 301 -4.79 11.71 2.03
C GLY A 301 -3.60 12.66 1.98
N ASP A 302 -3.88 13.95 1.76
CA ASP A 302 -2.89 15.01 1.92
C ASP A 302 -2.54 15.16 3.42
N LEU A 303 -1.33 14.76 3.79
CA LEU A 303 -0.88 14.69 5.18
C LEU A 303 -0.95 16.05 5.91
N PRO A 304 -0.42 17.16 5.35
CA PRO A 304 -0.40 18.44 6.06
C PRO A 304 -1.78 19.03 6.35
N THR A 305 -2.80 18.68 5.56
CA THR A 305 -4.17 19.19 5.74
C THR A 305 -5.16 18.13 6.22
N SER A 306 -4.69 16.92 6.53
CA SER A 306 -5.50 15.88 7.15
C SER A 306 -5.75 16.19 8.64
N PRO A 307 -6.91 15.80 9.19
CA PRO A 307 -7.19 16.03 10.60
C PRO A 307 -6.17 15.32 11.52
N PRO A 308 -5.66 15.97 12.59
CA PRO A 308 -4.67 15.37 13.50
C PRO A 308 -5.11 14.04 14.10
N GLU A 309 -6.40 13.89 14.40
CA GLU A 309 -6.98 12.66 14.93
C GLU A 309 -6.86 11.47 13.95
N THR A 310 -6.77 11.73 12.64
CA THR A 310 -6.49 10.69 11.64
C THR A 310 -5.03 10.26 11.72
N ILE A 311 -4.11 11.23 11.86
CA ILE A 311 -2.68 10.95 11.97
C ILE A 311 -2.38 10.17 13.25
N GLU A 312 -3.07 10.47 14.36
CA GLU A 312 -2.96 9.71 15.62
C GLU A 312 -3.28 8.21 15.46
N LEU A 313 -4.19 7.84 14.56
CA LEU A 313 -4.45 6.41 14.28
C LEU A 313 -3.27 5.75 13.56
N LEU A 314 -2.56 6.51 12.72
CA LEU A 314 -1.45 6.03 11.89
C LEU A 314 -0.12 6.00 12.65
N THR A 315 -0.05 6.59 13.85
CA THR A 315 1.15 6.68 14.70
C THR A 315 0.99 5.98 16.05
N ASN A 316 0.01 5.09 16.18
CA ASN A 316 -0.13 4.23 17.35
C ASN A 316 0.86 3.05 17.28
N ASP A 317 2.01 3.18 17.94
CA ASP A 317 3.07 2.17 17.92
C ASP A 317 2.61 0.79 18.40
N GLU A 318 1.74 0.72 19.41
CA GLU A 318 1.25 -0.59 19.88
C GLU A 318 0.42 -1.31 18.82
N ALA A 319 -0.37 -0.57 18.02
CA ALA A 319 -1.13 -1.14 16.91
C ALA A 319 -0.20 -1.48 15.72
N LEU A 320 0.79 -0.62 15.42
CA LEU A 320 1.78 -0.86 14.37
C LEU A 320 2.69 -2.06 14.65
N ASP A 321 2.93 -2.40 15.93
CA ASP A 321 3.65 -3.62 16.30
C ASP A 321 2.99 -4.87 15.71
N VAL A 322 1.66 -4.87 15.52
CA VAL A 322 0.97 -5.99 14.87
C VAL A 322 1.40 -6.14 13.41
N LEU A 323 1.65 -5.04 12.69
CA LEU A 323 2.11 -5.11 11.31
C LEU A 323 3.52 -5.73 11.21
N TRP A 324 4.43 -5.28 12.08
CA TRP A 324 5.85 -5.59 12.02
C TRP A 324 6.22 -6.90 12.72
N HIS A 325 5.61 -7.15 13.88
CA HIS A 325 5.99 -8.18 14.84
C HIS A 325 4.91 -9.26 15.01
N SER A 326 4.17 -9.57 13.94
CA SER A 326 3.22 -10.68 13.95
C SER A 326 3.41 -11.71 12.84
N GLY A 327 3.04 -12.96 13.15
CA GLY A 327 2.98 -14.07 12.20
C GLY A 327 1.76 -14.95 12.46
N ASP A 328 1.55 -15.96 11.60
CA ASP A 328 0.38 -16.85 11.68
C ASP A 328 -0.97 -16.11 11.62
N ASN A 329 -0.98 -14.98 10.91
CA ASN A 329 -2.13 -14.09 10.72
C ASN A 329 -3.23 -14.77 9.90
N ARG A 330 -4.45 -14.86 10.45
CA ARG A 330 -5.59 -15.47 9.75
C ARG A 330 -6.93 -15.04 10.33
N GLU A 331 -7.95 -15.06 9.47
CA GLU A 331 -9.34 -15.14 9.89
C GLU A 331 -9.58 -16.51 10.55
N VAL A 332 -10.21 -16.51 11.73
CA VAL A 332 -10.52 -17.74 12.48
C VAL A 332 -12.01 -18.01 12.61
N LEU A 333 -12.85 -16.99 12.45
CA LEU A 333 -14.30 -17.10 12.49
C LEU A 333 -14.93 -15.99 11.66
N ARG A 334 -15.96 -16.35 10.92
CA ARG A 334 -16.91 -15.43 10.28
C ARG A 334 -18.30 -16.02 10.39
N GLU A 335 -19.15 -15.38 11.19
CA GLU A 335 -20.53 -15.81 11.42
C GLU A 335 -21.43 -14.58 11.43
N THR A 336 -22.35 -14.50 10.48
CA THR A 336 -23.20 -13.30 10.27
C THR A 336 -22.33 -12.04 10.20
N ASP A 337 -22.49 -11.12 11.14
CA ASP A 337 -21.78 -9.84 11.17
C ASP A 337 -20.48 -9.89 11.99
N LEU A 338 -20.17 -11.00 12.66
CA LEU A 338 -18.96 -11.13 13.48
C LEU A 338 -17.82 -11.74 12.68
N VAL A 339 -16.69 -11.05 12.62
CA VAL A 339 -15.43 -11.58 12.08
C VAL A 339 -14.35 -11.54 13.16
N LEU A 340 -13.64 -12.66 13.35
CA LEU A 340 -12.52 -12.78 14.28
C LEU A 340 -11.23 -13.11 13.53
N TRP A 341 -10.16 -12.44 13.92
CA TRP A 341 -8.82 -12.67 13.40
C TRP A 341 -7.84 -12.91 14.55
N THR A 342 -6.78 -13.69 14.28
CA THR A 342 -5.70 -13.91 15.25
C THR A 342 -4.35 -13.82 14.58
N ALA A 343 -3.33 -13.46 15.36
CA ALA A 343 -1.93 -13.59 15.01
C ALA A 343 -1.09 -13.90 16.26
N ARG A 344 0.18 -14.24 16.06
CA ARG A 344 1.16 -14.49 17.13
C ARG A 344 2.24 -13.42 17.08
N ASP A 345 2.66 -12.96 18.25
CA ASP A 345 3.86 -12.13 18.38
C ASP A 345 5.09 -12.94 17.93
N THR A 346 5.93 -12.36 17.08
CA THR A 346 7.16 -13.01 16.59
C THR A 346 8.35 -12.81 17.54
N ASP A 347 8.24 -11.88 18.47
CA ASP A 347 9.34 -11.45 19.34
C ASP A 347 9.15 -11.91 20.80
N GLY A 348 7.95 -12.39 21.15
CA GLY A 348 7.61 -12.85 22.49
C GLY A 348 6.47 -13.87 22.54
N ASP A 349 5.93 -14.07 23.75
CA ASP A 349 4.85 -15.05 24.00
C ASP A 349 3.44 -14.46 23.90
N ALA A 350 3.32 -13.21 23.42
CA ALA A 350 2.03 -12.57 23.25
C ALA A 350 1.29 -13.10 22.01
N ARG A 351 -0.01 -12.84 21.96
CA ARG A 351 -0.87 -13.11 20.81
C ARG A 351 -1.65 -11.85 20.48
N TYR A 352 -2.11 -11.74 19.24
CA TYR A 352 -2.98 -10.67 18.81
C TYR A 352 -4.32 -11.23 18.38
N ALA A 353 -5.38 -10.46 18.62
CA ALA A 353 -6.72 -10.80 18.18
C ALA A 353 -7.45 -9.54 17.71
N ALA A 354 -8.17 -9.62 16.61
CA ALA A 354 -9.07 -8.56 16.17
C ALA A 354 -10.51 -9.06 16.14
N VAL A 355 -11.42 -8.24 16.64
CA VAL A 355 -12.87 -8.50 16.71
C VAL A 355 -13.56 -7.42 15.91
N PHE A 356 -14.29 -7.80 14.86
CA PHE A 356 -14.99 -6.89 13.97
C PHE A 356 -16.49 -7.13 14.03
N SER A 357 -17.26 -6.05 14.01
CA SER A 357 -18.69 -6.07 13.70
C SER A 357 -18.91 -5.48 12.31
N LEU A 358 -19.54 -6.24 11.41
CA LEU A 358 -19.99 -5.77 10.10
C LEU A 358 -21.44 -5.25 10.14
N ALA A 359 -22.07 -5.21 11.32
CA ALA A 359 -23.45 -4.79 11.47
C ALA A 359 -23.61 -3.28 11.31
N ASP A 360 -24.72 -2.85 10.69
CA ASP A 360 -25.14 -1.44 10.56
C ASP A 360 -25.57 -0.79 11.89
N ARG A 361 -25.43 -1.48 13.02
CA ARG A 361 -25.83 -1.02 14.34
C ARG A 361 -24.80 -1.39 15.40
N PRO A 362 -24.72 -0.64 16.52
CA PRO A 362 -23.90 -1.05 17.65
C PRO A 362 -24.33 -2.42 18.19
N GLU A 363 -23.35 -3.24 18.55
CA GLU A 363 -23.55 -4.57 19.09
C GLU A 363 -22.60 -4.87 20.25
N ARG A 364 -23.11 -5.57 21.26
CA ARG A 364 -22.27 -6.21 22.27
C ARG A 364 -22.00 -7.64 21.82
N VAL A 365 -20.74 -7.94 21.51
CA VAL A 365 -20.31 -9.28 21.12
C VAL A 365 -19.68 -9.99 22.32
N THR A 366 -20.05 -11.25 22.51
CA THR A 366 -19.41 -12.13 23.51
C THR A 366 -18.46 -13.05 22.78
N VAL A 367 -17.17 -12.90 23.02
CA VAL A 367 -16.11 -13.62 22.33
C VAL A 367 -15.49 -14.62 23.31
N PRO A 368 -15.70 -15.94 23.11
CA PRO A 368 -15.01 -16.94 23.92
C PRO A 368 -13.50 -16.77 23.78
N LEU A 369 -12.77 -16.75 24.91
CA LEU A 369 -11.32 -16.51 24.91
C LEU A 369 -10.58 -17.51 24.02
N GLY A 370 -11.01 -18.78 24.04
CA GLY A 370 -10.44 -19.82 23.18
C GLY A 370 -10.57 -19.55 21.68
N SER A 371 -11.62 -18.84 21.24
CA SER A 371 -11.83 -18.50 19.83
C SER A 371 -10.80 -17.51 19.28
N ILE A 372 -10.18 -16.73 20.17
CA ILE A 372 -9.15 -15.74 19.82
C ILE A 372 -7.76 -16.13 20.36
N GLY A 373 -7.60 -17.36 20.86
CA GLY A 373 -6.34 -17.85 21.40
C GLY A 373 -5.93 -17.26 22.76
N ALA A 374 -6.85 -16.59 23.46
CA ALA A 374 -6.62 -16.10 24.82
C ALA A 374 -6.80 -17.23 25.86
N ARG A 375 -6.03 -17.16 26.95
CA ARG A 375 -6.10 -18.06 28.11
C ARG A 375 -6.90 -17.42 29.24
N PRO A 376 -7.44 -18.22 30.19
CA PRO A 376 -8.21 -17.71 31.32
C PRO A 376 -7.49 -16.69 32.21
N ASP A 377 -6.16 -16.72 32.23
CA ASP A 377 -5.32 -15.82 33.03
C ASP A 377 -4.54 -14.80 32.17
N ASP A 378 -4.78 -14.73 30.85
CA ASP A 378 -4.07 -13.75 30.02
C ASP A 378 -4.52 -12.33 30.36
N ARG A 379 -3.59 -11.36 30.38
CA ARG A 379 -3.96 -9.94 30.35
C ARG A 379 -4.33 -9.55 28.93
N VAL A 380 -5.52 -8.98 28.76
CA VAL A 380 -6.03 -8.48 27.47
C VAL A 380 -5.92 -6.96 27.44
N ARG A 381 -5.19 -6.39 26.48
CA ARG A 381 -5.05 -4.95 26.27
C ARG A 381 -5.63 -4.57 24.91
N GLU A 382 -6.54 -3.61 24.87
CA GLU A 382 -7.10 -3.07 23.62
C GLU A 382 -6.20 -1.93 23.12
N LEU A 383 -5.69 -2.07 21.89
CA LEU A 383 -4.57 -1.30 21.37
C LEU A 383 -4.96 0.11 20.91
N TRP A 384 -6.21 0.31 20.47
CA TRP A 384 -6.67 1.63 20.02
C TRP A 384 -6.96 2.58 21.18
N THR A 385 -7.49 2.05 22.29
CA THR A 385 -7.80 2.79 23.51
C THR A 385 -6.63 2.80 24.49
N GLY A 386 -5.69 1.87 24.36
CA GLY A 386 -4.57 1.69 25.29
C GLY A 386 -5.02 1.27 26.68
N THR A 387 -6.13 0.53 26.79
CA THR A 387 -6.72 0.11 28.08
C THR A 387 -6.76 -1.41 28.24
N ASP A 388 -6.57 -1.88 29.47
CA ASP A 388 -6.75 -3.29 29.80
C ASP A 388 -8.24 -3.63 29.80
N THR A 389 -8.62 -4.68 29.09
CA THR A 389 -10.00 -5.16 28.94
C THR A 389 -10.26 -6.33 29.88
N PRO A 390 -11.26 -6.23 30.78
CA PRO A 390 -11.60 -7.33 31.68
C PRO A 390 -12.28 -8.49 30.93
N HIS A 391 -12.08 -9.70 31.44
CA HIS A 391 -12.76 -10.93 31.02
C HIS A 391 -13.04 -11.80 32.25
N ASP A 392 -13.96 -12.77 32.12
CA ASP A 392 -14.38 -13.64 33.22
C ASP A 392 -13.59 -14.98 33.29
N GLY A 393 -12.52 -15.08 32.49
CA GLY A 393 -11.73 -16.30 32.32
C GLY A 393 -12.28 -17.28 31.27
N HIS A 394 -13.46 -17.02 30.72
CA HIS A 394 -14.11 -17.83 29.69
C HIS A 394 -14.39 -17.04 28.41
N ALA A 395 -14.86 -15.80 28.53
CA ALA A 395 -15.17 -14.90 27.44
C ALA A 395 -14.78 -13.44 27.76
N LEU A 396 -14.53 -12.67 26.71
CA LEU A 396 -14.52 -11.22 26.77
C LEU A 396 -15.79 -10.67 26.14
N HIS A 397 -16.22 -9.50 26.61
CA HIS A 397 -17.35 -8.77 26.04
C HIS A 397 -16.83 -7.49 25.42
N ALA A 398 -17.07 -7.33 24.12
CA ALA A 398 -16.69 -6.12 23.40
C ALA A 398 -17.96 -5.37 22.97
N ASP A 399 -18.03 -4.08 23.32
CA ASP A 399 -19.06 -3.17 22.84
C ASP A 399 -18.52 -2.50 21.57
N LEU A 400 -19.03 -2.92 20.41
CA LEU A 400 -18.60 -2.40 19.11
C LEU A 400 -19.66 -1.46 18.53
N PRO A 401 -19.29 -0.26 18.05
CA PRO A 401 -20.19 0.55 17.23
C PRO A 401 -20.51 -0.17 15.90
N ALA A 402 -21.47 0.38 15.14
CA ALA A 402 -21.71 -0.08 13.77
C ALA A 402 -20.41 -0.04 12.97
N HIS A 403 -20.12 -1.11 12.23
CA HIS A 403 -18.88 -1.27 11.46
C HIS A 403 -17.60 -1.16 12.28
N GLY A 404 -17.67 -1.34 13.60
CA GLY A 404 -16.56 -1.13 14.53
C GLY A 404 -15.65 -2.35 14.68
N ALA A 405 -14.43 -2.09 15.16
CA ALA A 405 -13.47 -3.12 15.50
C ALA A 405 -12.76 -2.83 16.83
N ALA A 406 -12.21 -3.89 17.43
CA ALA A 406 -11.25 -3.82 18.52
C ALA A 406 -10.04 -4.68 18.18
N LEU A 407 -8.84 -4.20 18.54
CA LEU A 407 -7.59 -4.90 18.34
C LEU A 407 -6.95 -5.15 19.70
N TYR A 408 -6.66 -6.41 20.00
CA TYR A 408 -6.20 -6.83 21.32
C TYR A 408 -4.80 -7.44 21.26
N ARG A 409 -3.98 -7.11 22.26
CA ARG A 409 -2.79 -7.88 22.64
C ARG A 409 -3.08 -8.72 23.87
N LEU A 410 -2.79 -10.01 23.76
CA LEU A 410 -3.04 -11.03 24.77
C LEU A 410 -1.68 -11.45 25.35
N THR A 411 -1.42 -11.09 26.60
CA THR A 411 -0.15 -11.39 27.27
C THR A 411 -0.37 -12.46 28.34
N PRO A 412 0.39 -13.57 28.37
CA PRO A 412 0.35 -14.48 29.50
C PRO A 412 0.63 -13.73 30.79
N SER A 413 -0.20 -13.91 31.81
CA SER A 413 0.23 -13.59 33.17
C SER A 413 1.48 -14.44 33.46
N GLY A 414 2.61 -13.79 33.76
CA GLY A 414 3.81 -14.50 34.20
C GLY A 414 3.50 -15.38 35.41
N PRO A 415 4.34 -16.38 35.75
CA PRO A 415 4.14 -17.13 36.98
C PRO A 415 4.04 -16.13 38.13
N SER A 416 2.90 -16.14 38.83
CA SER A 416 2.79 -15.42 40.09
C SER A 416 3.96 -15.89 40.95
N GLU A 417 4.83 -14.97 41.36
CA GLU A 417 5.80 -15.31 42.41
C GLU A 417 4.98 -15.92 43.56
N PRO A 418 5.33 -17.13 44.02
CA PRO A 418 4.61 -17.73 45.14
C PRO A 418 4.73 -16.73 46.28
N SER A 419 3.58 -16.25 46.75
CA SER A 419 3.49 -15.40 47.92
C SER A 419 4.33 -16.05 49.02
N GLY A 420 5.46 -15.41 49.32
CA GLY A 420 6.37 -15.89 50.36
C GLY A 420 5.56 -16.18 51.61
N PRO A 421 5.82 -17.30 52.32
CA PRO A 421 5.03 -17.67 53.47
C PRO A 421 5.04 -16.50 54.44
N SER A 422 3.84 -16.02 54.80
CA SER A 422 3.67 -15.02 55.84
C SER A 422 4.40 -15.52 57.08
N GLY A 423 5.54 -14.91 57.39
CA GLY A 423 6.27 -15.19 58.62
C GLY A 423 5.39 -14.84 59.79
N ALA A 424 4.77 -15.85 60.38
CA ALA A 424 4.16 -15.76 61.69
C ALA A 424 5.29 -15.63 62.72
N ILE A 425 5.25 -14.48 63.39
CA ILE A 425 5.88 -14.07 64.63
C ILE A 425 6.16 -15.24 65.59
N ALA A 426 7.39 -15.27 66.12
CA ALA A 426 7.67 -15.58 67.53
C ALA A 426 8.77 -14.66 68.04
#